data_AF-A0A819GTT7-F1
#
_entry.id   AF-A0A819GTT7-F1
#
_cell.length_a   1.000
_cell.length_b   1.000
_cell.length_c   1.000
_cell.angle_alpha   90.00
_cell.angle_beta   90.00
_cell.angle_gamma   90.00
#
_symmetry.space_group_name_H-M   'P 1'
#
loop_
_entity.id
_entity.type
_entity.pdbx_description
1 polymer ?
#
loop_
_entity_poly.entity_id
_entity_poly.type
_entity_poly.pdbx_seq_one_letter_code
_entity_poly.pdbx_strand_id
1 'polypeptide(L)' 'FCYIACNPDPNMALWHFRIFFISRVLHTFSYQIPLPQPSRAITFFIGLFVTISMAIQILIRVY' A
#
# COMPACT_ATOMS: atom_id res chain seq x y z
N PHE A 1 5.13 -1.64 11.43
CA PHE A 1 6.21 -1.64 12.43
C PHE A 1 7.51 -2.24 11.85
N CYS A 2 7.51 -3.51 11.40
CA CYS A 2 8.71 -4.16 10.86
C CYS A 2 9.41 -3.38 9.74
N TYR A 3 8.65 -2.79 8.80
CA TYR A 3 9.23 -1.97 7.74
C TYR A 3 10.05 -0.77 8.25
N ILE A 4 9.59 -0.09 9.29
CA ILE A 4 10.28 1.07 9.88
C ILE A 4 11.54 0.62 10.65
N ALA A 5 11.48 -0.54 11.32
CA ALA A 5 12.61 -1.10 12.06
C ALA A 5 13.82 -1.41 11.15
N CYS A 6 13.60 -1.59 9.85
CA CYS A 6 14.65 -1.78 8.86
C CYS A 6 15.38 -0.48 8.46
N ASN A 7 15.03 0.68 9.04
CA ASN A 7 15.55 2.01 8.69
C ASN A 7 15.51 2.29 7.17
N PRO A 8 14.33 2.24 6.52
CA PRO A 8 14.18 2.56 5.11
C PRO A 8 14.43 4.05 4.85
N ASP A 9 14.67 4.42 3.59
CA ASP A 9 14.73 5.83 3.21
C ASP A 9 13.42 6.53 3.61
N PRO A 10 13.49 7.68 4.32
CA PRO A 10 12.31 8.32 4.88
C PRO A 10 11.35 8.84 3.82
N ASN A 11 11.84 9.32 2.67
CA ASN A 11 10.98 9.76 1.57
C ASN A 11 10.26 8.55 0.96
N MET A 12 10.98 7.46 0.74
CA MET A 12 10.39 6.23 0.21
C MET A 12 9.32 5.68 1.16
N ALA A 13 9.60 5.62 2.46
CA ALA A 13 8.64 5.13 3.45
C ALA A 13 7.38 5.98 3.51
N LEU A 14 7.53 7.30 3.47
CA LEU A 14 6.40 8.23 3.47
C LEU A 14 5.48 8.02 2.26
N TRP A 15 6.06 7.80 1.07
CA TRP A 15 5.28 7.51 -0.13
C TRP A 15 4.54 6.17 -0.07
N HIS A 16 5.16 5.11 0.47
CA HIS A 16 4.47 3.83 0.69
C HIS A 16 3.23 4.03 1.59
N PHE A 17 3.37 4.74 2.71
CA PHE A 17 2.26 4.98 3.61
C PHE A 17 1.16 5.85 2.99
N ARG A 18 1.53 6.89 2.24
CA ARG A 18 0.56 7.76 1.54
C ARG A 18 -0.24 7.00 0.50
N ILE A 19 0.44 6.25 -0.38
CA ILE A 19 -0.22 5.50 -1.45
C ILE A 19 -1.12 4.41 -0.85
N PHE A 20 -0.63 3.68 0.16
CA PHE A 20 -1.44 2.68 0.85
C PHE A 20 -2.69 3.29 1.48
N PHE A 21 -2.54 4.41 2.21
CA PHE A 21 -3.67 5.10 2.83
C PHE A 21 -4.71 5.53 1.80
N ILE A 22 -4.29 6.19 0.72
CA ILE A 22 -5.19 6.63 -0.36
C ILE A 22 -5.90 5.43 -0.99
N SER A 23 -5.17 4.35 -1.28
CA SER A 23 -5.74 3.09 -1.79
C SER A 23 -6.85 2.56 -0.88
N ARG A 24 -6.64 2.51 0.44
CA ARG A 24 -7.64 2.01 1.40
C ARG A 24 -8.87 2.91 1.50
N VAL A 25 -8.67 4.23 1.47
CA VAL A 25 -9.76 5.20 1.47
C VAL A 25 -10.60 5.05 0.20
N LEU A 26 -9.98 5.04 -0.98
CA LEU A 26 -10.67 4.86 -2.26
C LEU A 26 -11.34 3.50 -2.38
N HIS A 27 -10.71 2.44 -1.87
CA HIS A 27 -11.31 1.11 -1.81
C HIS A 27 -12.58 1.13 -0.97
N THR A 28 -12.56 1.80 0.20
CA THR A 28 -13.76 1.94 1.04
C THR A 28 -14.87 2.71 0.31
N PHE A 29 -14.54 3.82 -0.36
CA PHE A 29 -15.51 4.55 -1.17
C PHE A 29 -16.06 3.72 -2.33
N SER A 30 -15.26 2.87 -2.96
CA SER A 30 -15.72 1.95 -4.02
C SER A 30 -16.71 0.89 -3.56
N TYR A 31 -16.77 0.63 -2.25
CA TYR A 31 -17.82 -0.19 -1.64
C TYR A 31 -19.07 0.61 -1.30
N GLN A 32 -18.92 1.82 -0.77
CA GLN A 32 -20.04 2.64 -0.27
C GLN A 32 -20.79 3.38 -1.37
N ILE A 33 -20.11 3.75 -2.44
CA ILE A 33 -20.68 4.44 -3.60
C ILE A 33 -20.80 3.41 -4.74
N PRO A 34 -21.88 3.42 -5.55
CA PRO A 34 -22.03 2.54 -6.71
C PRO A 34 -21.09 2.93 -7.86
N LEU A 35 -19.78 2.94 -7.59
CA LEU A 35 -18.74 3.11 -8.59
C LEU A 35 -18.72 1.88 -9.50
N PRO A 36 -18.61 2.06 -10.83
CA PRO A 36 -18.55 0.94 -11.74
C PRO A 36 -17.32 0.07 -11.43
N GLN A 37 -17.47 -1.24 -11.61
CA GLN A 37 -16.32 -2.12 -11.72
C GLN A 37 -15.46 -1.63 -12.89
N PRO A 38 -14.12 -1.67 -12.81
CA PRO A 38 -13.29 -2.43 -11.87
C PRO A 38 -12.65 -1.58 -10.74
N SER A 39 -13.26 -0.47 -10.33
CA SER A 39 -12.70 0.45 -9.30
C SER A 39 -12.26 -0.25 -8.00
N ARG A 40 -13.05 -1.20 -7.50
CA ARG A 40 -12.75 -2.03 -6.32
C ARG A 40 -11.45 -2.83 -6.49
N ALA A 41 -11.34 -3.54 -7.60
CA ALA A 41 -10.16 -4.36 -7.88
C ALA A 41 -8.90 -3.49 -8.03
N ILE A 42 -8.99 -2.40 -8.78
CA ILE A 42 -7.86 -1.48 -8.98
C ILE A 42 -7.36 -0.94 -7.63
N THR A 43 -8.26 -0.39 -6.82
CA THR A 43 -7.88 0.18 -5.53
C THR A 43 -7.32 -0.86 -4.55
N PHE A 44 -7.82 -2.10 -4.59
CA PHE A 44 -7.27 -3.23 -3.84
C PHE A 44 -5.85 -3.59 -4.29
N PHE A 45 -5.64 -3.79 -5.60
CA PHE A 45 -4.35 -4.21 -6.14
C PHE A 45 -3.25 -3.17 -5.95
N ILE A 46 -3.60 -1.87 -6.00
CA ILE A 46 -2.64 -0.80 -5.65
C ILE A 46 -2.13 -0.97 -4.21
N GLY A 47 -3.04 -1.19 -3.25
CA GLY A 47 -2.65 -1.40 -1.85
C GLY A 47 -1.85 -2.67 -1.64
N LEU A 48 -2.21 -3.75 -2.36
CA LEU A 48 -1.47 -5.01 -2.35
C LEU A 48 -0.05 -4.83 -2.87
N PHE A 49 0.13 -4.11 -3.98
CA PHE A 49 1.45 -3.85 -4.57
C PHE A 49 2.38 -3.11 -3.60
N VAL A 50 1.87 -2.07 -2.92
CA VAL A 50 2.64 -1.35 -1.90
C VAL A 50 3.03 -2.27 -0.73
N THR A 51 2.13 -3.16 -0.32
CA THR A 51 2.39 -4.13 0.76
C THR A 51 3.47 -5.13 0.36
N ILE A 52 3.42 -5.65 -0.86
CA ILE A 52 4.42 -6.56 -1.42
C ILE A 52 5.79 -5.85 -1.52
N SER A 53 5.83 -4.61 -2.01
CA SER A 53 7.06 -3.80 -2.07
C SER A 53 7.73 -3.67 -0.70
N MET A 54 6.97 -3.33 0.34
CA MET A 54 7.49 -3.26 1.72
C MET A 54 7.97 -4.62 2.22
N ALA A 55 7.23 -5.70 1.94
CA ALA A 55 7.61 -7.05 2.34
C ALA A 55 8.93 -7.50 1.69
N ILE A 56 9.11 -7.25 0.39
CA ILE A 56 10.35 -7.56 -0.33
C ILE A 56 11.53 -6.77 0.27
N GLN A 57 11.37 -5.47 0.55
CA GLN A 57 12.42 -4.67 1.18
C GLN A 57 12.82 -5.19 2.56
N ILE A 58 11.85 -5.65 3.36
CA ILE A 58 12.13 -6.28 4.66
C ILE A 58 12.92 -7.58 4.44
N LEU A 59 12.49 -8.45 3.54
CA LEU A 59 13.19 -9.71 3.28
C LEU A 59 14.63 -9.47 2.84
N ILE A 60 14.86 -8.57 1.88
CA ILE A 60 16.21 -8.21 1.42
C ILE A 60 17.07 -7.61 2.54
N ARG A 61 16.47 -6.99 3.56
CA ARG A 61 17.23 -6.42 4.68
C ARG A 61 17.55 -7.44 5.76
N VAL A 62 16.77 -8.50 5.86
CA VAL A 62 16.91 -9.55 6.88
C VAL A 62 17.89 -10.64 6.42
N TYR A 63 17.91 -10.94 5.13
CA TYR A 63 18.88 -11.84 4.50
C TYR A 63 20.14 -11.09 4.05
#